data_AF-A0A936PQ71-F1
#
_entry.id   AF-A0A936PQ71-F1
#
_cell.length_a   1.000
_cell.length_b   1.000
_cell.length_c   1.000
_cell.angle_alpha   90.00
_cell.angle_beta   90.00
_cell.angle_gamma   90.00
#
_symmetry.space_group_name_H-M   'P 1'
#
loop_
_entity.id
_entity.type
_entity.pdbx_description
1 polymer ?
#
loop_
_entity_poly.entity_id
_entity_poly.type
_entity_poly.pdbx_seq_one_letter_code
_entity_poly.pdbx_strand_id
1 'polypeptide(L)'
;MFNVLAEINRFAVLVSTLVFALLGGPYFAVLVARPYRVALGIDDRKPPQLGPLFIVGPMACSLVVVTTCAVLLRALSVESFGDGVAFGLLVAQTMN
;
A
#
# COMPACT_ATOMS: atom_id res chain seq x y z
N MET A 1 16.81 -6.71 18.26
CA MET A 1 15.41 -6.67 17.80
C MET A 1 15.26 -6.09 16.38
N PHE A 2 15.97 -5.02 15.99
CA PHE A 2 15.91 -4.45 14.63
C PHE A 2 16.73 -5.18 13.53
N ASN A 3 17.32 -6.35 13.80
CA ASN A 3 18.05 -7.12 12.79
C ASN A 3 17.14 -7.64 11.67
N VAL A 4 15.83 -7.72 11.92
CA VAL A 4 14.81 -8.10 10.94
C VAL A 4 14.86 -7.22 9.69
N LEU A 5 15.17 -5.92 9.83
CA LEU A 5 15.30 -5.00 8.69
C LEU A 5 16.55 -5.29 7.83
N ALA A 6 17.58 -5.92 8.40
CA ALA A 6 18.78 -6.34 7.67
C ALA A 6 18.56 -7.68 6.94
N GLU A 7 17.69 -8.53 7.45
CA GLU A 7 17.34 -9.85 6.88
C GLU A 7 16.28 -9.76 5.77
N ILE A 8 15.50 -8.68 5.73
CA ILE A 8 14.51 -8.43 4.68
C ILE A 8 15.21 -8.03 3.38
N ASN A 9 14.81 -8.68 2.28
CA ASN A 9 15.30 -8.34 0.96
C ASN A 9 14.79 -6.93 0.54
N ARG A 10 15.72 -5.97 0.49
CA ARG A 10 15.45 -4.58 0.12
C ARG A 10 14.90 -4.43 -1.30
N PHE A 11 15.30 -5.29 -2.25
CA PHE A 11 14.74 -5.29 -3.60
C PHE A 11 13.28 -5.76 -3.60
N ALA A 12 12.96 -6.79 -2.81
CA ALA A 12 11.59 -7.26 -2.68
C ALA A 12 10.67 -6.18 -2.11
N VAL A 13 11.14 -5.42 -1.12
CA VAL A 13 10.41 -4.26 -0.57
C VAL A 13 10.15 -3.21 -1.66
N LEU A 14 11.19 -2.79 -2.40
CA LEU A 14 11.03 -1.77 -3.45
C LEU A 14 10.06 -2.21 -4.56
N VAL A 15 10.18 -3.45 -5.04
CA VAL A 15 9.28 -4.00 -6.06
C VAL A 15 7.85 -4.08 -5.51
N SER A 16 7.68 -4.54 -4.28
CA SER A 16 6.35 -4.63 -3.66
C SER A 16 5.72 -3.25 -3.47
N THR A 17 6.49 -2.24 -3.08
CA THR A 17 6.03 -0.85 -3.01
C THR A 17 5.59 -0.33 -4.37
N LEU A 18 6.34 -0.61 -5.42
CA LEU A 18 5.98 -0.21 -6.77
C LEU A 18 4.68 -0.87 -7.22
N VAL A 19 4.56 -2.20 -7.04
CA VAL A 19 3.33 -2.94 -7.36
C VAL A 19 2.14 -2.41 -6.56
N PHE A 20 2.31 -2.20 -5.26
CA PHE A 20 1.25 -1.68 -4.39
C PHE A 20 0.78 -0.30 -4.83
N ALA A 21 1.70 0.60 -5.18
CA ALA A 21 1.35 1.93 -5.63
C ALA A 21 0.75 1.94 -7.06
N LEU A 22 1.22 1.06 -7.95
CA LEU A 22 0.65 0.87 -9.28
C LEU A 22 -0.74 0.22 -9.26
N LEU A 23 -1.08 -0.55 -8.22
CA LEU A 23 -2.43 -1.07 -8.03
C LEU A 23 -3.34 -0.02 -7.36
N GLY A 24 -2.84 0.62 -6.29
CA GLY A 24 -3.60 1.61 -5.55
C GLY A 24 -3.92 2.87 -6.36
N GLY A 25 -2.95 3.40 -7.11
CA GLY A 25 -3.12 4.63 -7.90
C GLY A 25 -4.31 4.55 -8.86
N PRO A 26 -4.33 3.60 -9.81
CA PRO A 26 -5.45 3.40 -10.73
C PRO A 26 -6.75 3.01 -10.03
N TYR A 27 -6.69 2.25 -8.92
CA TYR A 27 -7.89 1.88 -8.16
C TYR A 27 -8.63 3.13 -7.63
N PHE A 28 -7.91 4.04 -6.99
CA PHE A 28 -8.50 5.29 -6.46
C PHE A 28 -8.74 6.35 -7.54
N ALA A 29 -7.96 6.35 -8.62
CA ALA A 29 -8.09 7.32 -9.70
C ALA A 29 -9.15 6.97 -10.75
N VAL A 30 -9.46 5.68 -10.96
CA VAL A 30 -10.35 5.21 -12.03
C VAL A 30 -11.54 4.42 -11.46
N LEU A 31 -11.29 3.32 -10.73
CA LEU A 31 -12.39 2.44 -10.27
C LEU A 31 -13.28 3.11 -9.21
N VAL A 32 -12.66 3.77 -8.23
CA VAL A 32 -13.33 4.31 -7.04
C VAL A 32 -13.30 5.85 -7.05
N ALA A 33 -13.02 6.46 -8.21
CA ALA A 33 -12.78 7.90 -8.34
C ALA A 33 -13.93 8.76 -7.80
N ARG A 34 -15.18 8.42 -8.18
CA ARG A 34 -16.38 9.16 -7.76
C ARG A 34 -16.68 9.00 -6.27
N PRO A 35 -16.85 7.79 -5.71
CA PRO A 35 -17.09 7.63 -4.27
C PRO A 35 -15.94 8.18 -3.41
N TYR A 36 -14.69 8.08 -3.87
CA TYR A 36 -13.55 8.71 -3.20
C TYR A 36 -13.67 10.24 -3.14
N ARG A 37 -14.05 10.89 -4.26
CA ARG A 37 -14.26 12.35 -4.30
C ARG A 37 -15.47 12.80 -3.47
N VAL A 38 -16.54 12.00 -3.44
CA VAL A 38 -17.71 12.25 -2.59
C VAL A 38 -17.32 12.16 -1.12
N ALA A 39 -16.61 11.11 -0.70
CA ALA A 39 -16.16 10.94 0.69
C ALA A 39 -15.23 12.08 1.15
N LEU A 40 -14.43 12.61 0.24
CA LEU A 40 -13.57 13.77 0.50
C LEU A 40 -14.29 15.12 0.42
N GLY A 41 -15.57 15.16 0.03
CA GLY A 41 -16.33 16.40 -0.13
C GLY A 41 -15.80 17.31 -1.25
N ILE A 42 -15.17 16.71 -2.28
CA ILE A 42 -14.53 17.43 -3.39
C ILE A 42 -15.14 17.10 -4.76
N ASP A 43 -16.34 16.52 -4.80
CA ASP A 43 -16.99 16.13 -6.07
C ASP A 43 -17.26 17.34 -6.98
N ASP A 44 -17.50 18.52 -6.38
CA ASP A 44 -17.72 19.77 -7.11
C ASP A 44 -16.42 20.48 -7.51
N ARG A 45 -15.26 20.03 -7.01
CA ARG A 45 -13.96 20.66 -7.31
C ARG A 45 -13.38 20.08 -8.60
N LYS A 46 -12.77 20.95 -9.42
CA LYS A 46 -12.02 20.53 -10.62
C LYS A 46 -10.96 19.49 -10.21
N PRO A 47 -10.75 18.41 -11.00
CA PRO A 47 -9.81 17.35 -10.64
C PRO A 47 -8.44 17.93 -10.25
N PRO A 48 -7.85 17.47 -9.13
CA PRO A 48 -6.58 17.99 -8.66
C PRO A 48 -5.52 17.79 -9.75
N GLN A 49 -4.69 18.81 -9.95
CA GLN A 49 -3.52 18.68 -10.82
C GLN A 49 -2.58 17.64 -10.21
N LEU A 50 -1.96 16.81 -11.06
CA LEU A 50 -0.97 15.79 -10.70
C LEU A 50 0.32 16.44 -10.18
N GLY A 51 0.23 17.13 -9.04
CA GLY A 51 1.37 17.73 -8.37
C GLY A 51 2.28 16.65 -7.79
N PRO A 52 3.57 16.95 -7.58
CA PRO A 52 4.55 16.00 -7.04
C PRO A 52 4.09 15.34 -5.73
N LEU A 53 3.37 16.08 -4.88
CA LEU A 53 2.84 15.59 -3.61
C LEU A 53 1.78 14.47 -3.78
N PHE A 54 0.97 14.53 -4.85
CA PHE A 54 -0.04 13.51 -5.15
C PHE A 54 0.57 12.19 -5.64
N ILE A 55 1.84 12.18 -6.00
CA ILE A 55 2.57 10.98 -6.44
C ILE A 55 3.50 10.51 -5.33
N VAL A 56 4.34 11.42 -4.80
CA VAL A 56 5.36 11.09 -3.80
C VAL A 56 4.73 10.75 -2.45
N GLY A 57 3.66 11.43 -2.05
CA GLY A 57 2.95 11.16 -0.80
C GLY A 57 2.46 9.71 -0.71
N PRO A 58 1.63 9.24 -1.66
CA PRO A 58 1.18 7.85 -1.71
C PRO A 58 2.33 6.85 -1.82
N MET A 59 3.40 7.17 -2.57
CA MET A 59 4.58 6.29 -2.69
C MET A 59 5.32 6.14 -1.35
N ALA A 60 5.52 7.23 -0.61
CA ALA A 60 6.16 7.20 0.70
C ALA A 60 5.32 6.42 1.72
N CYS A 61 4.00 6.66 1.76
CA CYS A 61 3.10 5.87 2.60
C CYS A 61 3.11 4.39 2.22
N SER A 62 3.10 4.07 0.92
CA SER A 62 3.18 2.70 0.42
C SER A 62 4.46 2.00 0.87
N LEU A 63 5.59 2.71 0.88
CA LEU A 63 6.86 2.17 1.38
C LEU A 63 6.78 1.80 2.86
N VAL A 64 6.16 2.66 3.69
CA VAL A 64 5.96 2.40 5.12
C VAL A 64 5.05 1.17 5.32
N VAL A 65 3.95 1.08 4.57
CA VAL A 65 3.01 -0.06 4.64
C VAL A 65 3.71 -1.36 4.26
N VAL A 66 4.42 -1.39 3.13
CA VAL A 66 5.12 -2.59 2.65
C VAL A 66 6.23 -3.01 3.61
N THR A 67 7.00 -2.05 4.14
CA THR A 67 8.06 -2.36 5.12
C THR A 67 7.46 -2.97 6.38
N THR A 68 6.34 -2.40 6.87
CA THR A 68 5.62 -2.92 8.04
C THR A 68 5.11 -4.34 7.77
N CYS A 69 4.50 -4.59 6.61
CA CYS A 69 4.03 -5.93 6.24
C CYS A 69 5.20 -6.92 6.15
N ALA A 70 6.33 -6.53 5.56
CA ALA A 70 7.51 -7.39 5.47
C ALA A 70 8.06 -7.77 6.85
N VAL A 71 8.08 -6.82 7.80
CA VAL A 71 8.45 -7.09 9.20
C VAL A 71 7.45 -8.05 9.85
N LEU A 72 6.14 -7.85 9.66
CA LEU A 72 5.10 -8.70 10.23
C LEU A 72 5.14 -10.13 9.66
N LEU A 73 5.27 -10.29 8.34
CA LEU A 73 5.40 -11.60 7.70
C LEU A 73 6.60 -12.36 8.25
N ARG A 74 7.74 -11.68 8.43
CA ARG A 74 8.93 -12.28 9.03
C ARG A 74 8.74 -12.62 10.51
N ALA A 75 8.10 -11.73 11.28
CA ALA A 75 7.85 -11.95 12.70
C ALA A 75 6.86 -13.11 12.96
N LEU A 76 5.90 -13.30 12.06
CA LEU A 76 4.93 -14.41 12.11
C LEU A 76 5.45 -15.70 11.44
N SER A 77 6.69 -15.69 10.93
CA SER A 77 7.28 -16.83 10.19
C SER A 77 6.40 -17.30 9.02
N VAL A 78 5.82 -16.35 8.30
CA VAL A 78 5.04 -16.61 7.09
C VAL A 78 6.00 -16.88 5.94
N GLU A 79 6.16 -18.16 5.59
CA GLU A 79 7.10 -18.59 4.55
C GLU A 79 6.42 -19.05 3.26
N SER A 80 5.12 -19.36 3.31
CA SER A 80 4.36 -19.81 2.15
C SER A 80 3.59 -18.67 1.48
N PHE A 81 3.43 -18.76 0.16
CA PHE A 81 2.63 -17.80 -0.60
C PHE A 81 1.16 -17.78 -0.13
N GLY A 82 0.60 -18.96 0.18
CA GLY A 82 -0.78 -19.09 0.65
C GLY A 82 -1.02 -18.37 1.98
N ASP A 83 -0.11 -18.52 2.93
CA ASP A 83 -0.19 -17.83 4.22
C ASP A 83 0.01 -16.31 4.07
N GLY A 84 0.84 -15.89 3.11
CA GLY A 84 0.98 -14.48 2.73
C GLY A 84 -0.32 -13.87 2.19
N VAL A 85 -1.05 -14.62 1.37
CA VAL A 85 -2.39 -14.19 0.89
C VAL A 85 -3.39 -14.15 2.03
N ALA A 86 -3.42 -15.16 2.91
CA ALA A 86 -4.29 -15.18 4.08
C ALA A 86 -4.02 -14.00 5.02
N PHE A 87 -2.76 -13.68 5.27
CA PHE A 87 -2.35 -12.49 6.02
C PHE A 87 -2.90 -11.20 5.37
N GLY A 88 -2.73 -11.05 4.05
CA GLY A 88 -3.25 -9.89 3.32
C GLY A 88 -4.77 -9.74 3.43
N LEU A 89 -5.51 -10.85 3.35
CA LEU A 89 -6.97 -10.86 3.52
C LEU A 89 -7.40 -10.45 4.94
N LEU A 90 -6.70 -10.94 5.98
CA LEU A 90 -6.96 -10.55 7.36
C LEU A 90 -6.75 -9.05 7.58
N VAL A 91 -5.66 -8.49 7.06
CA VAL A 91 -5.40 -7.05 7.13
C VAL A 91 -6.51 -6.26 6.43
N ALA A 92 -6.93 -6.68 5.23
CA ALA A 92 -7.99 -6.01 4.47
C ALA A 92 -9.35 -6.01 5.19
N GLN A 93 -9.69 -7.08 5.92
CA GLN A 93 -10.95 -7.18 6.67
C GLN A 93 -11.05 -6.19 7.82
N THR A 94 -9.93 -5.78 8.41
CA THR A 94 -9.91 -4.81 9.52
C THR A 94 -10.09 -3.36 9.10
N MET A 95 -10.13 -3.07 7.79
CA MET A 95 -10.24 -1.72 7.22
C MET A 95 -11.66 -1.32 6.79
N ASN A 96 -12.68 -2.10 7.18
CA ASN A 96 -14.10 -1.77 7.00
C ASN A 96 -14.72 -1.27 8.31
#